data_AF-H3ZKF2-F1
#
_entry.id   AF-H3ZKF2-F1
#
_cell.length_a   1.000
_cell.length_b   1.000
_cell.length_c   1.000
_cell.angle_alpha   90.00
_cell.angle_beta   90.00
_cell.angle_gamma   90.00
#
_symmetry.space_group_name_H-M   'P 1'
#
loop_
_entity.id
_entity.type
_entity.pdbx_description
1 polymer ?
#
loop_
_entity_poly.entity_id
_entity_poly.type
_entity_poly.pdbx_seq_one_letter_code
_entity_poly.pdbx_strand_id
1 'polypeptide(L)'
;MRELSNKRFYLILALSLIFTWLAVLDNTPPLVAFGTIASPMVIGYFLITWREFPGIILASVVWGIMMLLANFLAGSLSEQVVRTVILKMSNAIVGVLAFITFEKLVRKRVQ
;
A
#
# COMPACT_ATOMS: atom_id res chain seq x y z
N MET A 1 -22.69 10.36 -7.15
CA MET A 1 -21.45 9.55 -7.10
C MET A 1 -20.33 10.15 -6.22
N ARG A 2 -20.19 11.48 -6.06
CA ARG A 2 -19.17 12.09 -5.17
C ARG A 2 -19.35 11.80 -3.67
N GLU A 3 -20.58 11.73 -3.14
CA GLU A 3 -20.81 11.52 -1.71
C GLU A 3 -20.41 10.13 -1.19
N LEU A 4 -20.59 9.08 -2.01
CA LEU A 4 -20.17 7.71 -1.67
C LEU A 4 -18.65 7.57 -1.58
N SER A 5 -17.90 8.36 -2.38
CA SER A 5 -16.44 8.43 -2.31
C SER A 5 -15.97 9.10 -1.00
N ASN A 6 -16.64 10.17 -0.58
CA ASN A 6 -16.30 10.87 0.67
C ASN A 6 -16.53 9.98 1.91
N LYS A 7 -17.68 9.29 2.00
CA LYS A 7 -17.96 8.38 3.13
C LYS A 7 -16.92 7.26 3.26
N ARG A 8 -16.49 6.69 2.13
CA ARG A 8 -15.46 5.63 2.10
C ARG A 8 -14.08 6.16 2.50
N PHE A 9 -13.71 7.37 2.05
CA PHE A 9 -12.48 8.01 2.47
C PHE A 9 -12.45 8.27 3.98
N TYR A 10 -13.52 8.83 4.55
CA TYR A 10 -13.60 9.06 6.00
C TYR A 10 -13.58 7.76 6.80
N LEU A 11 -14.20 6.69 6.29
CA LEU A 11 -14.12 5.38 6.92
C LEU A 11 -12.68 4.84 6.93
N ILE A 12 -11.97 4.93 5.82
CA ILE A 12 -10.57 4.47 5.73
C ILE A 12 -9.66 5.31 6.61
N LEU A 13 -9.87 6.63 6.65
CA LEU A 13 -9.14 7.53 7.54
C LEU A 13 -9.41 7.20 9.02
N ALA A 14 -10.67 6.94 9.38
CA ALA A 14 -11.02 6.56 10.74
C ALA A 14 -10.38 5.22 11.13
N LEU A 15 -10.49 4.20 10.27
CA LEU A 15 -9.86 2.90 10.50
C LEU A 15 -8.33 3.02 10.60
N SER A 16 -7.71 3.82 9.74
CA SER A 16 -6.27 3.99 9.73
C SER A 16 -5.78 4.66 11.02
N LEU A 17 -6.52 5.67 11.52
CA LEU A 17 -6.24 6.30 12.81
C LEU A 17 -6.46 5.34 13.99
N ILE A 18 -7.52 4.53 13.97
CA ILE A 18 -7.79 3.54 15.01
C ILE A 18 -6.66 2.50 15.08
N PHE A 19 -6.25 1.94 13.95
CA PHE A 19 -5.15 0.97 13.93
C PHE A 19 -3.81 1.58 14.32
N THR A 20 -3.53 2.82 13.89
CA THR A 20 -2.34 3.55 14.34
C THR A 20 -2.37 3.80 15.85
N TRP A 21 -3.52 4.18 16.41
CA TRP A 21 -3.68 4.36 17.86
C TRP A 21 -3.45 3.04 18.62
N LEU A 22 -4.03 1.93 18.16
CA LEU A 22 -3.81 0.61 18.75
C LEU A 22 -2.32 0.22 18.75
N ALA A 23 -1.60 0.46 17.66
CA ALA A 23 -0.16 0.18 17.60
C ALA A 23 0.65 1.04 18.58
N VAL A 24 0.25 2.31 18.79
CA VAL A 24 0.89 3.18 19.79
C VAL A 24 0.62 2.68 21.21
N LEU A 25 -0.58 2.18 21.50
CA LEU A 25 -0.89 1.54 22.78
C LEU A 25 -0.03 0.28 23.04
N ASP A 26 0.32 -0.45 21.99
CA ASP A 26 1.25 -1.59 22.03
C ASP A 26 2.74 -1.15 22.12
N ASN A 27 3.02 0.09 22.52
CA ASN A 27 4.36 0.67 22.66
C ASN A 27 5.12 0.88 21.34
N THR A 28 4.44 0.87 20.19
CA THR A 28 5.09 1.25 18.93
C THR A 28 5.32 2.77 18.90
N PRO A 29 6.51 3.27 18.54
CA PRO A 29 6.74 4.71 18.41
C PRO A 29 5.71 5.36 17.47
N PRO A 30 5.12 6.53 17.81
CA PRO A 30 4.05 7.15 17.02
C PRO A 30 4.40 7.36 15.54
N LEU A 31 5.64 7.76 15.25
CA LEU A 31 6.14 7.93 13.88
C LEU A 31 6.17 6.60 13.09
N VAL A 32 6.55 5.51 13.77
CA VAL A 32 6.61 4.17 13.18
C VAL A 32 5.19 3.67 12.90
N ALA A 33 4.28 3.80 13.86
CA ALA A 33 2.88 3.40 13.72
C ALA A 33 2.13 4.20 12.63
N PHE A 34 2.43 5.49 12.50
CA PHE A 34 1.88 6.31 11.43
C PHE A 34 2.44 5.92 10.05
N GLY A 35 3.73 5.63 9.99
CA GLY A 35 4.41 5.19 8.77
C GLY A 35 3.91 3.82 8.28
N THR A 36 3.67 2.86 9.16
CA THR A 36 3.28 1.49 8.79
C THR A 36 1.80 1.26 8.53
N ILE A 37 0.94 2.09 9.10
CA ILE A 37 -0.51 1.83 9.11
C ILE A 37 -1.25 2.97 8.42
N ALA A 38 -1.22 4.17 9.01
CA ALA A 38 -1.98 5.32 8.49
C ALA A 38 -1.59 5.67 7.06
N SER A 39 -0.29 5.81 6.82
CA SER A 39 0.26 6.24 5.53
C SER A 39 -0.07 5.26 4.38
N PRO A 40 0.22 3.95 4.47
CA PRO A 40 -0.08 3.03 3.37
C PRO A 40 -1.58 2.82 3.15
N MET A 41 -2.43 2.90 4.18
CA MET A 41 -3.89 2.80 3.99
C MET A 41 -4.44 3.99 3.20
N VAL A 42 -4.03 5.21 3.53
CA VAL A 42 -4.51 6.43 2.85
C VAL A 42 -3.95 6.52 1.43
N ILE A 43 -2.64 6.30 1.27
CA ILE A 43 -1.99 6.33 -0.06
C ILE A 43 -2.53 5.19 -0.94
N GLY A 44 -2.70 4.00 -0.37
CA GLY A 44 -3.25 2.85 -1.08
C GLY A 44 -4.68 3.10 -1.58
N TYR A 45 -5.54 3.68 -0.75
CA TYR A 45 -6.89 4.07 -1.19
C TYR A 45 -6.87 5.05 -2.35
N PHE A 46 -6.00 6.07 -2.29
CA PHE A 46 -5.88 7.05 -3.37
C PHE A 46 -5.41 6.40 -4.68
N LEU A 47 -4.43 5.49 -4.60
CA LEU A 47 -3.91 4.76 -5.75
C LEU A 47 -4.98 3.86 -6.39
N ILE A 48 -5.71 3.09 -5.59
CA ILE A 48 -6.79 2.21 -6.05
C ILE A 48 -7.91 3.02 -6.68
N THR A 49 -8.27 4.14 -6.08
CA THR A 49 -9.36 5.01 -6.58
C THR A 49 -8.94 5.75 -7.86
N TRP A 50 -7.66 6.10 -8.00
CA TRP A 50 -7.14 6.77 -9.19
C TRP A 50 -7.00 5.83 -10.38
N ARG A 51 -6.54 4.60 -10.15
CA ARG A 51 -6.47 3.55 -11.17
C ARG A 51 -6.74 2.21 -10.51
N GLU A 52 -7.90 1.61 -10.74
CA GLU A 52 -8.34 0.36 -10.09
C GLU A 52 -7.26 -0.73 -10.03
N PHE A 53 -6.99 -1.40 -11.16
CA PHE A 53 -6.08 -2.55 -11.19
C PHE A 53 -4.60 -2.17 -10.96
N PRO A 54 -4.04 -1.12 -11.62
CA PRO A 54 -2.67 -0.69 -11.33
C PRO A 54 -2.51 -0.21 -9.89
N GLY A 55 -3.55 0.41 -9.33
CA GLY A 55 -3.55 1.00 -8.00
C GLY A 55 -3.53 -0.02 -6.88
N ILE A 56 -4.19 -1.18 -7.05
CA ILE A 56 -4.07 -2.30 -6.10
C ILE A 56 -2.60 -2.77 -6.00
N ILE A 57 -1.93 -2.83 -7.14
CA ILE A 57 -0.55 -3.27 -7.21
C ILE A 57 0.40 -2.21 -6.64
N LEU A 58 0.20 -0.94 -6.99
CA LEU A 58 0.97 0.17 -6.43
C LEU A 58 0.75 0.33 -4.93
N ALA A 59 -0.47 0.09 -4.42
CA ALA A 59 -0.76 0.08 -2.98
C ALA A 59 0.06 -0.99 -2.25
N SER A 60 0.24 -2.16 -2.87
CA SER A 60 1.09 -3.24 -2.34
C SER A 60 2.57 -2.83 -2.30
N VAL A 61 3.04 -2.09 -3.31
CA VAL A 61 4.40 -1.53 -3.32
C VAL A 61 4.58 -0.49 -2.21
N VAL A 62 3.63 0.44 -2.06
CA VAL A 62 3.65 1.46 -1.00
C VAL A 62 3.72 0.79 0.37
N TRP A 63 2.92 -0.24 0.61
CA TRP A 63 2.95 -0.98 1.87
C TRP A 63 4.34 -1.58 2.15
N GLY A 64 4.99 -2.16 1.13
CA GLY A 64 6.35 -2.68 1.25
C GLY A 64 7.39 -1.60 1.60
N ILE A 65 7.32 -0.43 0.95
CA ILE A 65 8.22 0.72 1.25
C ILE A 65 8.02 1.17 2.69
N MET A 66 6.76 1.29 3.12
CA MET A 66 6.41 1.73 4.46
C MET A 66 6.86 0.74 5.54
N MET A 67 6.84 -0.57 5.26
CA MET A 67 7.41 -1.58 6.15
C MET A 67 8.93 -1.43 6.30
N LEU A 68 9.66 -1.18 5.21
CA LEU A 68 11.11 -0.93 5.28
C LEU A 68 11.42 0.32 6.08
N LEU A 69 10.74 1.42 5.78
CA LEU A 69 10.92 2.69 6.48
C LEU A 69 10.67 2.52 7.97
N ALA A 70 9.64 1.79 8.35
CA ALA A 70 9.32 1.53 9.75
C ALA A 70 10.33 0.67 10.49
N ASN A 71 10.79 -0.42 9.88
CA ASN A 71 11.84 -1.25 10.49
C ASN A 71 13.17 -0.51 10.57
N PHE A 72 13.45 0.37 9.61
CA PHE A 72 14.59 1.28 9.67
C PHE A 72 14.45 2.29 10.83
N LEU A 73 13.30 2.96 10.94
CA LEU A 73 13.00 3.91 12.01
C LEU A 73 12.96 3.25 13.40
N ALA A 74 12.57 1.98 13.49
CA ALA A 74 12.59 1.18 14.72
C ALA A 74 13.98 0.61 15.05
N GLY A 75 14.99 0.79 14.20
CA GLY A 75 16.32 0.22 14.38
C GLY A 75 16.38 -1.31 14.27
N SER A 76 15.34 -1.94 13.75
CA SER A 76 15.15 -3.40 13.69
C SER A 76 15.23 -3.96 12.26
N LEU A 77 15.89 -3.25 11.35
CA LEU A 77 15.98 -3.64 9.95
C LEU A 77 16.85 -4.90 9.80
N SER A 78 16.20 -6.05 9.65
CA SER A 78 16.87 -7.34 9.44
C SER A 78 16.92 -7.72 7.96
N GLU A 79 17.89 -8.56 7.60
CA GLU A 79 17.98 -9.13 6.26
C GLU A 79 16.69 -9.87 5.86
N GLN A 80 16.03 -10.51 6.83
CA GLN A 80 14.77 -11.24 6.61
C GLN A 80 13.61 -10.30 6.24
N VAL A 81 13.52 -9.12 6.86
CA VAL A 81 12.54 -8.08 6.50
C VAL A 81 12.81 -7.58 5.09
N VAL A 82 14.08 -7.29 4.77
CA VAL A 82 14.47 -6.83 3.43
C VAL A 82 14.13 -7.86 2.36
N ARG A 83 14.46 -9.15 2.58
CA ARG A 83 14.08 -10.24 1.67
C ARG A 83 12.56 -10.35 1.47
N THR A 84 11.80 -10.25 2.56
CA THR A 84 10.33 -10.31 2.52
C THR A 84 9.75 -9.18 1.68
N VAL A 85 10.26 -7.96 1.87
CA VAL A 85 9.80 -6.80 1.11
C VAL A 85 10.19 -6.92 -0.36
N ILE A 86 11.42 -7.32 -0.67
CA ILE A 86 11.88 -7.53 -2.04
C ILE A 86 10.99 -8.57 -2.75
N LEU A 87 10.70 -9.71 -2.13
CA LEU A 87 9.82 -10.73 -2.71
C LEU A 87 8.42 -10.20 -3.00
N LYS A 88 7.83 -9.46 -2.05
CA LYS A 88 6.50 -8.85 -2.22
C LYS A 88 6.49 -7.77 -3.32
N MET A 89 7.54 -6.96 -3.41
CA MET A 89 7.69 -5.94 -4.46
C MET A 89 7.89 -6.57 -5.83
N SER A 90 8.70 -7.63 -5.94
CA SER A 90 8.90 -8.35 -7.19
C SER A 90 7.60 -8.93 -7.73
N ASN A 91 6.78 -9.54 -6.86
CA ASN A 91 5.46 -10.06 -7.25
C ASN A 91 4.52 -8.94 -7.72
N ALA A 92 4.56 -7.78 -7.05
CA ALA A 92 3.79 -6.62 -7.47
C ALA A 92 4.25 -6.13 -8.85
N ILE A 93 5.56 -5.97 -9.09
CA ILE A 93 6.11 -5.54 -10.38
C ILE A 93 5.72 -6.51 -11.50
N VAL A 94 5.84 -7.83 -11.28
CA VAL A 94 5.41 -8.86 -12.23
C VAL A 94 3.91 -8.71 -12.55
N GLY A 95 3.07 -8.46 -11.54
CA GLY A 95 1.66 -8.19 -11.73
C GLY A 95 1.39 -6.95 -12.60
N VAL A 96 2.12 -5.85 -12.39
CA VAL A 96 1.98 -4.63 -13.21
C VAL A 96 2.37 -4.93 -14.67
N LEU A 97 3.50 -5.60 -14.88
CA LEU A 97 3.99 -5.91 -16.22
C LEU A 97 3.04 -6.86 -16.96
N ALA A 98 2.50 -7.88 -16.26
CA ALA A 98 1.50 -8.78 -16.80
C ALA A 98 0.23 -8.02 -17.22
N PHE A 99 -0.26 -7.10 -16.38
CA PHE A 99 -1.42 -6.27 -16.69
C PHE A 99 -1.18 -5.39 -17.92
N ILE A 100 -0.05 -4.68 -17.98
CA ILE A 100 0.30 -3.82 -19.13
C ILE A 100 0.40 -4.65 -20.41
N THR A 101 0.99 -5.84 -20.33
CA THR A 101 1.15 -6.74 -21.49
C THR A 101 -0.21 -7.27 -21.96
N PHE A 102 -1.07 -7.69 -21.04
CA PHE A 102 -2.42 -8.15 -21.34
C PHE A 102 -3.27 -7.04 -21.97
N GLU A 103 -3.27 -5.83 -21.41
CA GLU A 103 -3.96 -4.69 -22.00
C GLU A 103 -3.48 -4.41 -23.44
N LYS A 104 -2.16 -4.42 -23.67
CA LYS A 104 -1.59 -4.23 -25.02
C LYS A 104 -2.05 -5.32 -25.98
N LEU A 105 -2.13 -6.57 -25.54
CA LEU A 105 -2.61 -7.69 -26.35
C LEU A 105 -4.10 -7.61 -26.68
N VAL A 106 -4.93 -7.18 -25.71
CA VAL A 106 -6.37 -6.97 -25.93
C VAL A 106 -6.61 -5.84 -26.92
N ARG A 107 -5.94 -4.68 -26.74
CA ARG A 107 -6.08 -3.54 -27.69
C ARG A 107 -5.70 -3.91 -29.12
N LYS A 108 -4.64 -4.71 -29.30
CA LYS A 108 -4.19 -5.18 -30.61
C LYS A 108 -5.16 -6.16 -31.30
N ARG A 109 -6.05 -6.84 -30.56
CA ARG A 109 -7.02 -7.79 -31.13
C ARG A 109 -8.35 -7.13 -31.55
N VAL A 110 -8.59 -5.90 -31.14
CA VAL A 110 -9.83 -5.15 -31.43
C VAL A 110 -9.65 -4.19 -32.61
N GLN A 111 -8.42 -4.05 -33.12
CA GLN A 111 -8.07 -3.33 -34.36
C GLN A 111 -7.87 -4.33 -35.50
#